data_AF-A0A538PZ58-F1
#
_entry.id   AF-A0A538PZ58-F1
#
_cell.length_a   1.000
_cell.length_b   1.000
_cell.length_c   1.000
_cell.angle_alpha   90.00
_cell.angle_beta   90.00
_cell.angle_gamma   90.00
#
_symmetry.space_group_name_H-M   'P 1'
#
loop_
_entity.id
_entity.type
_entity.pdbx_description
1 polymer ?
#
loop_
_entity_poly.entity_id
_entity_poly.type
_entity_poly.pdbx_seq_one_letter_code
_entity_poly.pdbx_strand_id
1 'polypeptide(L)'
;SPFSPEPPRAWTGGGRHWVAAELVAEVAFSEWTDDGRLRHPSFQGLRLDKSPRDVVREAPVRVGRDATAAPAAAAQRRARKPRAR
;
A
#
# COMPACT_ATOMS: atom_id res chain seq x y z
N SER A 1 -12.48 31.34 3.02
CA SER A 1 -12.67 29.89 3.27
C SER A 1 -11.34 29.18 3.01
N PRO A 2 -10.92 28.16 3.80
CA PRO A 2 -9.67 27.41 3.59
C PRO A 2 -9.65 26.63 2.26
N PHE A 3 -10.81 26.49 1.59
CA PHE A 3 -10.92 25.96 0.25
C PHE A 3 -11.12 27.11 -0.72
N SER A 4 -10.08 27.41 -1.48
CA SER A 4 -10.15 28.18 -2.72
C SER A 4 -9.64 27.29 -3.86
N PRO A 5 -10.49 26.91 -4.82
CA PRO A 5 -11.90 27.30 -4.93
C PRO A 5 -12.81 26.62 -3.90
N GLU A 6 -14.00 27.22 -3.71
CA GLU A 6 -15.05 26.71 -2.84
C GLU A 6 -15.52 25.33 -3.35
N PRO A 7 -15.69 24.32 -2.46
CA PRO A 7 -16.06 22.98 -2.91
C PRO A 7 -17.47 22.98 -3.55
N PRO A 8 -17.72 22.09 -4.53
CA PRO A 8 -19.00 22.03 -5.22
C PRO A 8 -20.18 21.86 -4.24
N ARG A 9 -21.27 22.61 -4.46
CA ARG A 9 -22.49 22.58 -3.63
C ARG A 9 -23.10 21.18 -3.47
N ALA A 10 -22.85 20.27 -4.42
CA ALA A 10 -23.28 18.88 -4.34
C ALA A 10 -22.67 18.13 -3.14
N TRP A 11 -21.55 18.61 -2.59
CA TRP A 11 -20.87 18.01 -1.45
C TRP A 11 -21.18 18.70 -0.10
N THR A 12 -21.93 19.80 -0.12
CA THR A 12 -22.32 20.56 1.09
C THR A 12 -23.73 20.25 1.58
N GLY A 13 -24.48 19.37 0.91
CA GLY A 13 -25.80 18.94 1.40
C GLY A 13 -25.67 17.92 2.54
N GLY A 14 -26.28 18.20 3.71
CA GLY A 14 -26.72 17.21 4.71
C GLY A 14 -25.80 16.87 5.90
N GLY A 15 -25.32 17.80 6.72
CA GLY A 15 -24.66 17.43 7.99
C GLY A 15 -23.27 16.80 7.83
N ARG A 16 -22.61 17.04 6.70
CA ARG A 16 -21.15 16.86 6.58
C ARG A 16 -20.49 18.18 6.94
N HIS A 17 -19.46 18.13 7.76
CA HIS A 17 -18.67 19.30 8.15
C HIS A 17 -17.34 19.25 7.42
N TRP A 18 -17.04 20.33 6.70
CA TRP A 18 -15.73 20.53 6.10
C TRP A 18 -14.76 21.01 7.18
N VAL A 19 -13.56 20.44 7.20
CA VAL A 19 -12.51 20.74 8.17
C VAL A 19 -11.19 21.02 7.45
N ALA A 20 -10.26 21.69 8.12
CA ALA A 20 -8.90 21.85 7.60
C ALA A 20 -8.19 20.49 7.50
N ALA A 21 -7.38 20.29 6.45
CA ALA A 21 -6.67 19.04 6.18
C ALA A 21 -5.41 18.90 7.05
N GLU A 22 -5.59 18.78 8.37
CA GLU A 22 -4.52 18.80 9.37
C GLU A 22 -4.24 17.43 10.00
N LEU A 23 -5.20 16.50 9.93
CA LEU A 23 -5.10 15.19 10.57
C LEU A 23 -4.81 14.10 9.54
N VAL A 24 -3.88 13.20 9.87
CA VAL A 24 -3.58 12.00 9.09
C VAL A 24 -4.17 10.78 9.78
N ALA A 25 -4.84 9.92 9.03
CA ALA A 25 -5.37 8.65 9.51
C ALA A 25 -4.69 7.48 8.82
N GLU A 26 -4.47 6.40 9.56
CA GLU A 26 -4.12 5.10 9.02
C GLU A 26 -5.40 4.31 8.73
N VAL A 27 -5.44 3.69 7.55
CA VAL A 27 -6.58 2.89 7.09
C VAL A 27 -6.08 1.59 6.48
N ALA A 28 -6.73 0.48 6.84
CA ALA A 28 -6.59 -0.79 6.13
C ALA A 28 -7.63 -0.82 5.00
N PHE A 29 -7.26 -1.31 3.82
CA PHE A 29 -8.17 -1.40 2.67
C PHE A 29 -7.76 -2.55 1.75
N SER A 30 -8.65 -3.01 0.88
CA SER A 30 -8.40 -4.17 0.03
C SER A 30 -7.64 -3.82 -1.25
N GLU A 31 -8.05 -2.75 -1.94
CA GLU A 31 -7.46 -2.30 -3.20
C GLU A 31 -7.80 -0.84 -3.49
N TRP A 32 -7.05 -0.25 -4.40
CA TRP A 32 -7.42 0.99 -5.07
C TRP A 32 -8.34 0.68 -6.26
N THR A 33 -9.45 1.40 -6.39
CA THR A 33 -10.29 1.34 -7.59
C THR A 33 -9.65 2.09 -8.75
N ASP A 34 -10.13 1.85 -9.98
CA ASP A 34 -9.71 2.58 -11.18
C ASP A 34 -9.92 4.10 -11.03
N ASP A 35 -11.03 4.49 -10.38
CA ASP A 35 -11.35 5.90 -10.06
C ASP A 35 -10.49 6.49 -8.91
N GLY A 36 -9.50 5.77 -8.40
CA GLY A 36 -8.59 6.24 -7.35
C GLY A 36 -9.20 6.30 -5.95
N ARG A 37 -10.21 5.47 -5.64
CA ARG A 37 -10.82 5.36 -4.30
C ARG A 37 -10.34 4.10 -3.58
N LEU A 38 -10.46 4.10 -2.25
CA LEU A 38 -10.19 2.91 -1.44
C LEU A 38 -11.41 2.00 -1.42
N ARG A 39 -11.22 0.70 -1.66
CA ARG A 39 -12.27 -0.32 -1.50
C ARG A 39 -12.25 -0.89 -0.08
N HIS A 40 -13.42 -0.88 0.57
CA HIS A 40 -13.63 -1.35 1.95
C HIS A 40 -12.61 -0.80 2.98
N PRO A 41 -12.43 0.53 3.10
CA PRO A 41 -11.49 1.09 4.06
C PRO A 41 -11.99 0.90 5.50
N SER A 42 -11.08 0.56 6.40
CA SER A 42 -11.30 0.44 7.84
C SER A 42 -10.31 1.32 8.59
N PHE A 43 -10.82 2.19 9.45
CA PHE A 43 -10.01 3.10 10.27
C PHE A 43 -9.18 2.33 11.30
N GLN A 44 -7.87 2.59 11.34
CA GLN A 44 -6.96 1.99 12.31
C GLN A 44 -6.58 2.98 13.42
N GLY A 45 -6.41 4.26 13.09
CA GLY A 45 -6.02 5.28 14.06
C GLY A 45 -5.57 6.59 13.41
N LEU A 46 -5.32 7.60 14.24
CA LEU A 46 -4.66 8.84 13.80
C LEU A 46 -3.14 8.70 13.89
N ARG A 47 -2.45 9.22 12.87
CA ARG A 47 -0.99 9.28 12.72
C ARG A 47 -0.51 10.68 13.08
N LEU A 48 -0.40 10.95 14.39
CA LEU A 48 0.06 12.26 14.88
C LEU A 48 1.53 12.55 14.57
N ASP A 49 2.28 11.52 14.20
CA ASP A 49 3.69 11.56 13.85
C ASP A 49 3.95 11.87 12.36
N LYS A 50 2.90 11.94 11.52
CA LYS A 50 3.02 12.16 10.07
C LYS A 50 2.39 13.48 9.66
N SER A 51 3.10 14.27 8.86
CA SER A 51 2.57 15.50 8.27
C SER A 51 1.54 15.17 7.18
N PRO A 52 0.42 15.92 7.08
CA PRO A 52 -0.53 15.78 5.98
C PRO A 52 0.10 15.94 4.58
N ARG A 53 1.16 16.75 4.48
CA ARG A 53 1.87 16.98 3.20
C ARG A 53 2.72 15.79 2.75
N ASP A 54 3.05 14.87 3.66
CA ASP A 54 3.85 13.68 3.38
C ASP A 54 2.99 12.47 3.00
N VAL A 55 1.66 12.61 3.00
CA VAL A 55 0.73 11.55 2.61
C VAL A 55 0.67 11.49 1.08
N VAL A 56 1.15 10.38 0.52
CA VAL A 56 1.16 10.11 -0.92
C VAL A 56 0.50 8.75 -1.21
N ARG A 57 0.13 8.52 -2.47
CA ARG A 57 -0.34 7.21 -2.90
C ARG A 57 0.83 6.23 -2.88
N GLU A 58 0.75 5.24 -2.00
CA GLU A 58 1.80 4.23 -1.86
C GLU A 58 1.79 3.26 -3.05
N ALA A 59 2.98 2.96 -3.55
CA ALA A 59 3.21 1.93 -4.55
C ALA A 59 3.74 0.66 -3.86
N PRO A 60 3.33 -0.53 -4.30
CA PRO A 60 3.84 -1.77 -3.73
C PRO A 60 5.34 -1.85 -3.97
N VAL A 61 6.12 -1.76 -2.89
CA VAL A 61 7.55 -2.02 -2.95
C VAL A 61 7.74 -3.53 -2.93
N ARG A 62 8.45 -4.07 -3.91
CA ARG A 62 8.88 -5.46 -3.84
C ARG A 62 9.87 -5.57 -2.68
N VAL A 63 9.44 -6.20 -1.60
CA VAL A 63 10.37 -6.61 -0.56
C VAL A 63 11.23 -7.71 -1.18
N GLY A 64 12.50 -7.39 -1.44
CA GLY A 64 13.48 -8.38 -1.88
C GLY A 64 13.55 -9.48 -0.84
N ARG A 65 13.53 -10.75 -1.27
CA ARG A 65 13.96 -11.82 -0.38
C ARG A 65 15.41 -11.52 -0.04
N ASP A 66 15.69 -11.18 1.21
CA ASP A 66 17.06 -11.09 1.69
C ASP A 66 17.80 -12.34 1.23
N ALA A 67 18.91 -12.12 0.52
CA ALA A 67 19.75 -13.17 -0.02
C ALA A 67 20.50 -13.86 1.14
N THR A 68 19.78 -14.65 1.92
CA THR A 68 20.35 -15.73 2.74
C THR A 68 19.79 -17.06 2.24
N ALA A 69 20.00 -17.31 0.96
CA ALA A 69 20.03 -18.66 0.42
C ALA A 69 21.45 -18.90 -0.09
N ALA A 70 22.30 -19.46 0.77
CA ALA A 70 23.58 -20.00 0.37
C ALA A 70 23.36 -21.10 -0.70
N PRO A 71 24.22 -21.23 -1.72
CA PRO A 71 23.97 -22.14 -2.83
C PRO A 71 24.35 -23.57 -2.44
N ALA A 72 23.37 -24.47 -2.37
CA ALA A 72 23.61 -25.91 -2.40
C ALA A 72 23.35 -26.44 -3.82
N ALA A 73 24.25 -26.11 -4.75
CA ALA A 73 24.27 -26.67 -6.10
C ALA A 73 25.68 -27.17 -6.43
N ALA A 74 26.16 -28.20 -5.71
CA ALA A 74 27.39 -28.91 -6.06
C ALA A 74 27.50 -30.32 -5.46
N ALA A 75 26.49 -31.18 -5.59
CA ALA A 75 26.69 -32.63 -5.43
C ALA A 75 25.51 -33.41 -5.98
N GLN A 76 25.59 -33.84 -7.25
CA GLN A 76 24.96 -35.06 -7.82
C GLN A 76 25.25 -35.16 -9.33
N ARG A 77 26.52 -35.04 -9.72
CA ARG A 77 27.04 -35.63 -10.97
C ARG A 77 27.96 -36.79 -10.58
N ARG A 78 27.41 -37.91 -10.10
CA ARG A 78 28.09 -39.20 -9.98
C ARG A 78 27.05 -40.29 -9.70
N ALA A 79 26.62 -40.97 -10.76
CA ALA A 79 26.17 -42.37 -10.83
C ALA A 79 25.14 -42.56 -11.97
N ARG A 80 25.59 -42.43 -13.23
CA ARG A 80 24.94 -43.17 -14.33
C ARG A 80 25.77 -44.43 -14.53
N LYS A 81 25.31 -45.55 -13.98
CA LYS A 81 25.86 -46.88 -14.26
C LYS A 81 25.29 -47.30 -15.62
N PRO A 82 26.10 -47.57 -16.66
CA PRO A 82 25.55 -48.10 -17.90
C PRO A 82 25.10 -49.54 -17.67
N ARG A 83 23.85 -49.84 -18.04
CA ARG A 83 23.36 -51.22 -18.21
C ARG A 83 24.12 -51.82 -19.40
N ALA A 84 24.74 -52.97 -19.21
CA ALA A 84 25.29 -53.77 -20.30
C ALA A 84 24.54 -55.11 -20.39
N ARG A 85 24.09 -55.37 -21.62
CA ARG A 85 23.64 -56.59 -22.31
C ARG A 85 22.74 -57.59 -21.59
#